data_AF-A0A1J9RTR1-F1
#
_entry.id   AF-A0A1J9RTR1-F1
#
_cell.length_a   1.000
_cell.length_b   1.000
_cell.length_c   1.000
_cell.angle_alpha   90.00
_cell.angle_beta   90.00
_cell.angle_gamma   90.00
#
_symmetry.space_group_name_H-M   'P 1'
#
loop_
_entity.id
_entity.type
_entity.pdbx_description
1 polymer ?
#
loop_
_entity_poly.entity_id
_entity_poly.type
_entity_poly.pdbx_seq_one_letter_code
_entity_poly.pdbx_strand_id
1 'polypeptide(L)'
;MLWTRDEGRCPSPPPKTNGLAPKLKMLRAETVKLLPSQIGSPHGSGPGPLPYTSNPTELIWSDLKLFFRVSYLLPAIFFPWGKRPGDEIYPDLGNGIQLSWQITLIVYQVLFILSLPFCLVLPLAWFLVYAAAAIALCVPIWMLVNGNKHEVHSRRDIVPEHEHPDECWIFINGVAVGKYWLQANLDRLARIFGRPMTGIHNKTNGLIFDLVQCMIERNLNYSTQDIRDAYRLVKDALMDRNRKKVVLLLHSQGAIQGSLMIDWLLAELPEDILQKLEVYTFGNAANHFNNPAKSSSRHRPDGDGEGRRRKKAIRYIEHYVNDEDMVARWGVLHFIHEPNRFMGRLFQRKGTGHLLNQHYLNYMFPLGSDNRVLDKNDFMDSEVDLDHDDYDVDREGLEDSLCDLLSGSDSDSDSGGSDKAFVNDFNSPVLPVVSTHSLASSSRHMPKHPKVKDFSRLWQYRNGQCPRE
;
A
#
# COMPACT_ATOMS: atom_id res chain seq x y z
N MET A 1 77.26 10.24 -5.68
CA MET A 1 77.12 9.74 -4.30
C MET A 1 75.64 9.86 -3.94
N LEU A 2 74.85 8.84 -3.63
CA LEU A 2 75.08 7.42 -3.42
C LEU A 2 73.94 6.67 -4.12
N TRP A 3 74.31 5.55 -4.72
CA TRP A 3 73.44 4.50 -5.22
C TRP A 3 73.07 3.56 -4.07
N THR A 4 71.82 3.10 -4.02
CA THR A 4 71.44 1.84 -3.39
C THR A 4 70.51 1.08 -4.33
N ARG A 5 70.94 -0.13 -4.69
CA ARG A 5 70.25 -1.16 -5.47
C ARG A 5 69.28 -1.94 -4.58
N ASP A 6 68.16 -2.39 -5.15
CA ASP A 6 67.58 -3.74 -5.03
C ASP A 6 66.51 -3.88 -6.13
N GLU A 7 66.78 -4.62 -7.21
CA GLU A 7 66.47 -6.05 -7.41
C GLU A 7 65.00 -6.37 -7.77
N GLY A 8 64.77 -6.49 -9.09
CA GLY A 8 63.97 -7.52 -9.74
C GLY A 8 62.54 -7.83 -9.26
N ARG A 9 61.53 -7.36 -10.03
CA ARG A 9 60.37 -8.19 -10.40
C ARG A 9 59.61 -7.61 -11.61
N CYS A 10 59.32 -8.47 -12.58
CA CYS A 10 58.56 -8.19 -13.80
C CYS A 10 57.20 -7.52 -13.52
N PRO A 11 56.69 -6.67 -14.43
CA PRO A 11 55.34 -6.13 -14.31
C PRO A 11 54.30 -7.25 -14.43
N SER A 12 53.49 -7.40 -13.38
CA SER A 12 52.34 -8.29 -13.34
C SER A 12 51.32 -7.92 -14.43
N PRO A 13 50.75 -8.90 -15.15
CA PRO A 13 49.71 -8.62 -16.15
C PRO A 13 48.43 -8.10 -15.46
N PRO A 14 47.65 -7.25 -16.15
CA PRO A 14 46.41 -6.73 -15.59
C PRO A 14 45.45 -7.87 -15.24
N PRO A 15 44.63 -7.71 -14.19
CA PRO A 15 43.70 -8.73 -13.76
C PRO A 15 42.73 -9.06 -14.90
N LYS A 16 42.66 -10.34 -15.24
CA LYS A 16 41.70 -10.90 -16.20
C LYS A 16 40.30 -10.54 -15.72
N THR A 17 39.69 -9.55 -16.33
CA THR A 17 38.25 -9.35 -16.27
C THR A 17 37.62 -10.59 -16.89
N ASN A 18 36.97 -11.42 -16.06
CA ASN A 18 36.07 -12.45 -16.56
C ASN A 18 35.00 -11.76 -17.39
N GLY A 19 35.19 -11.77 -18.70
CA GLY A 19 34.28 -11.23 -19.67
C GLY A 19 32.98 -12.02 -19.64
N LEU A 20 32.02 -11.56 -18.85
CA LEU A 20 30.63 -11.70 -19.25
C LEU A 20 30.31 -10.55 -20.20
N ALA A 21 29.98 -10.92 -21.44
CA ALA A 21 29.51 -9.99 -22.45
C ALA A 21 28.36 -9.12 -21.92
N PRO A 22 28.24 -7.83 -22.31
CA PRO A 22 27.16 -6.94 -21.87
C PRO A 22 25.75 -7.39 -22.30
N LYS A 23 25.65 -8.46 -23.09
CA LYS A 23 24.40 -8.99 -23.65
C LYS A 23 23.71 -10.07 -22.80
N LEU A 24 24.26 -10.46 -21.65
CA LEU A 24 23.60 -11.41 -20.72
C LEU A 24 22.98 -10.77 -19.47
N LYS A 25 22.91 -9.43 -19.39
CA LYS A 25 22.13 -8.72 -18.35
C LYS A 25 20.66 -8.51 -18.71
N MET A 26 20.23 -8.90 -19.90
CA MET A 26 18.82 -9.02 -20.28
C MET A 26 18.41 -10.48 -20.07
N LEU A 27 17.35 -10.72 -19.27
CA LEU A 27 16.82 -12.02 -18.81
C LEU A 27 17.21 -12.43 -17.37
N ARG A 28 17.49 -11.48 -16.47
CA ARG A 28 17.03 -11.68 -15.08
C ARG A 28 15.60 -11.13 -15.03
N ALA A 29 14.64 -11.96 -14.61
CA ALA A 29 13.30 -11.49 -14.28
C ALA A 29 13.43 -10.25 -13.37
N GLU A 30 12.67 -9.20 -13.65
CA GLU A 30 12.68 -8.01 -12.79
C GLU A 30 12.30 -8.44 -11.37
N THR A 31 13.25 -8.33 -10.45
CA THR A 31 13.05 -8.65 -9.05
C THR A 31 12.12 -7.62 -8.41
N VAL A 32 11.15 -8.10 -7.62
CA VAL A 32 10.24 -7.24 -6.87
C VAL A 32 10.82 -7.06 -5.48
N LYS A 33 11.03 -5.82 -5.05
CA LYS A 33 11.53 -5.54 -3.70
C LYS A 33 10.41 -5.75 -2.69
N LEU A 34 10.60 -6.64 -1.73
CA LEU A 34 9.69 -6.82 -0.60
C LEU A 34 10.29 -6.19 0.64
N LEU A 35 9.53 -5.32 1.28
CA LEU A 35 9.89 -4.76 2.58
C LEU A 35 8.92 -5.31 3.64
N PRO A 36 9.40 -6.12 4.60
CA PRO A 36 8.57 -6.63 5.68
C PRO A 36 7.98 -5.52 6.56
N SER A 37 6.94 -5.85 7.31
CA SER A 37 6.29 -4.90 8.20
C SER A 37 7.20 -4.54 9.38
N GLN A 38 7.08 -3.32 9.90
CA GLN A 38 7.83 -2.91 11.09
C GLN A 38 7.31 -3.66 12.34
N ILE A 39 8.19 -3.99 13.30
CA ILE A 39 7.85 -4.70 14.57
C ILE A 39 7.58 -3.73 15.72
N GLY A 40 8.01 -2.49 15.58
CA GLY A 40 7.89 -1.48 16.62
C GLY A 40 9.18 -1.31 17.41
N SER A 41 9.95 -0.25 17.14
CA SER A 41 11.28 -0.02 17.75
C SER A 41 11.32 1.23 18.63
N PRO A 42 11.99 1.19 19.79
CA PRO A 42 12.24 2.39 20.60
C PRO A 42 13.33 3.30 20.04
N HIS A 43 14.03 2.92 18.96
CA HIS A 43 15.17 3.67 18.43
C HIS A 43 14.83 4.23 17.04
N GLY A 44 14.75 5.55 16.93
CA GLY A 44 14.62 6.21 15.63
C GLY A 44 15.99 6.27 14.96
N SER A 45 16.13 5.64 13.79
CA SER A 45 17.36 5.70 13.00
C SER A 45 17.32 6.90 12.05
N GLY A 46 18.07 7.96 12.42
CA GLY A 46 18.43 9.08 11.54
C GLY A 46 17.41 10.22 11.41
N PRO A 47 17.74 11.28 10.64
CA PRO A 47 16.82 12.37 10.34
C PRO A 47 15.73 11.88 9.36
N GLY A 48 14.66 11.30 9.90
CA GLY A 48 13.44 10.95 9.16
C GLY A 48 12.64 12.19 8.74
N PRO A 49 11.54 12.01 7.99
CA PRO A 49 10.51 13.04 7.81
C PRO A 49 10.14 13.76 9.12
N LEU A 50 9.62 14.98 9.01
CA LEU A 50 9.15 15.70 10.19
C LEU A 50 8.12 14.86 10.97
N PRO A 51 8.26 14.73 12.30
CA PRO A 51 7.27 14.05 13.13
C PRO A 51 5.88 14.65 12.90
N TYR A 52 4.83 13.84 12.87
CA TYR A 52 3.46 14.32 12.65
C TYR A 52 2.96 15.30 13.74
N THR A 53 3.63 15.35 14.91
CA THR A 53 3.39 16.30 16.00
C THR A 53 4.09 17.65 15.79
N SER A 54 4.83 17.82 14.70
CA SER A 54 5.50 19.08 14.36
C SER A 54 4.49 20.18 14.03
N ASN A 55 4.99 21.41 13.84
CA ASN A 55 4.12 22.52 13.49
C ASN A 55 3.37 22.23 12.16
N PRO A 56 2.04 22.45 12.10
CA PRO A 56 1.26 22.22 10.88
C PRO A 56 1.80 22.91 9.63
N THR A 57 2.36 24.12 9.78
CA THR A 57 2.93 24.87 8.66
C THR A 57 4.24 24.24 8.15
N GLU A 58 5.04 23.67 9.04
CA GLU A 58 6.27 22.96 8.68
C GLU A 58 5.96 21.63 8.00
N LEU A 59 4.94 20.92 8.46
CA LEU A 59 4.44 19.70 7.82
C LEU A 59 4.00 19.99 6.38
N ILE A 60 3.11 20.97 6.18
CA ILE A 60 2.66 21.39 4.85
C ILE A 60 3.85 21.81 3.98
N TRP A 61 4.79 22.58 4.51
CA TRP A 61 5.94 23.05 3.74
C TRP A 61 6.90 21.93 3.35
N SER A 62 7.19 21.00 4.27
CA SER A 62 7.99 19.81 3.99
C SER A 62 7.34 18.95 2.92
N ASP A 63 6.03 18.79 3.02
CA ASP A 63 5.26 17.98 2.09
C ASP A 63 5.14 18.61 0.70
N LEU A 64 5.02 19.95 0.65
CA LEU A 64 5.05 20.72 -0.59
C LEU A 64 6.42 20.59 -1.30
N LYS A 65 7.53 20.65 -0.55
CA LYS A 65 8.86 20.38 -1.11
C LYS A 65 8.96 18.96 -1.68
N LEU A 66 8.41 17.98 -0.97
CA LEU A 66 8.38 16.60 -1.43
C LEU A 66 7.58 16.48 -2.73
N PHE A 67 6.40 17.09 -2.81
CA PHE A 67 5.57 17.15 -4.02
C PHE A 67 6.37 17.69 -5.21
N PHE A 68 7.02 18.85 -5.06
CA PHE A 68 7.82 19.44 -6.14
C PHE A 68 9.01 18.56 -6.53
N ARG A 69 9.66 17.89 -5.57
CA ARG A 69 10.77 16.96 -5.84
C ARG A 69 10.37 15.79 -6.75
N VAL A 70 9.13 15.30 -6.63
CA VAL A 70 8.63 14.16 -7.42
C VAL A 70 7.72 14.58 -8.59
N SER A 71 7.44 15.88 -8.73
CA SER A 71 6.52 16.43 -9.73
C SER A 71 6.92 16.14 -11.19
N TYR A 72 8.20 15.86 -11.45
CA TYR A 72 8.68 15.44 -12.78
C TYR A 72 8.05 14.12 -13.25
N LEU A 73 7.49 13.32 -12.32
CA LEU A 73 6.77 12.08 -12.61
C LEU A 73 5.26 12.29 -12.84
N LEU A 74 4.74 13.52 -12.75
CA LEU A 74 3.32 13.79 -13.00
C LEU A 74 2.84 13.31 -14.38
N PRO A 75 3.58 13.50 -15.49
CA PRO A 75 3.16 12.92 -16.77
C PRO A 75 3.06 11.40 -16.71
N ALA A 76 3.96 10.75 -15.96
CA ALA A 76 4.10 9.30 -15.87
C ALA A 76 2.89 8.62 -15.19
N ILE A 77 2.03 9.37 -14.48
CA ILE A 77 0.76 8.88 -13.89
C ILE A 77 -0.12 8.15 -14.92
N PHE A 78 -0.15 8.67 -16.16
CA PHE A 78 -0.99 8.16 -17.24
C PHE A 78 -0.26 7.19 -18.18
N PHE A 79 1.03 6.93 -17.97
CA PHE A 79 1.83 6.04 -18.81
C PHE A 79 2.21 4.75 -18.08
N PRO A 80 2.26 3.61 -18.77
CA PRO A 80 1.99 3.40 -20.20
C PRO A 80 0.51 3.55 -20.57
N TRP A 81 0.18 3.84 -21.84
CA TRP A 81 -1.21 4.05 -22.25
C TRP A 81 -2.07 2.80 -22.14
N GLY A 82 -3.38 2.99 -21.90
CA GLY A 82 -4.38 1.93 -21.83
C GLY A 82 -4.53 1.25 -23.18
N LYS A 83 -4.33 -0.07 -23.19
CA LYS A 83 -4.35 -0.88 -24.42
C LYS A 83 -5.55 -1.81 -24.49
N ARG A 84 -6.26 -1.98 -23.37
CA ARG A 84 -7.29 -3.00 -23.21
C ARG A 84 -8.62 -2.36 -22.81
N PRO A 85 -9.76 -2.91 -23.29
CA PRO A 85 -11.06 -2.54 -22.77
C PRO A 85 -11.11 -2.70 -21.24
N GLY A 86 -11.60 -1.67 -20.56
CA GLY A 86 -11.63 -1.60 -19.10
C GLY A 86 -10.44 -0.89 -18.44
N ASP A 87 -9.41 -0.52 -19.20
CA ASP A 87 -8.37 0.41 -18.75
C ASP A 87 -8.95 1.83 -18.68
N GLU A 88 -8.54 2.62 -17.67
CA GLU A 88 -9.14 3.94 -17.41
C GLU A 88 -8.88 4.98 -18.53
N ILE A 89 -7.82 4.82 -19.33
CA ILE A 89 -7.53 5.68 -20.48
C ILE A 89 -7.62 4.96 -21.82
N TYR A 90 -8.28 3.80 -21.86
CA TYR A 90 -8.62 3.16 -23.13
C TYR A 90 -9.54 4.08 -23.95
N PRO A 91 -9.35 4.20 -25.28
CA PRO A 91 -10.14 5.10 -26.12
C PRO A 91 -11.56 4.59 -26.37
N ASP A 92 -12.39 4.61 -25.33
CA ASP A 92 -13.84 4.46 -25.43
C ASP A 92 -14.55 5.79 -25.15
N LEU A 93 -15.86 5.85 -25.45
CA LEU A 93 -16.62 7.07 -25.31
C LEU A 93 -16.74 7.52 -23.84
N GLY A 94 -16.84 6.59 -22.90
CA GLY A 94 -17.01 6.90 -21.48
C GLY A 94 -15.75 7.51 -20.87
N ASN A 95 -14.59 6.89 -21.12
CA ASN A 95 -13.27 7.41 -20.78
C ASN A 95 -13.01 8.72 -21.51
N GLY A 96 -13.39 8.85 -22.78
CA GLY A 96 -13.25 10.09 -23.55
C GLY A 96 -13.99 11.26 -22.90
N ILE A 97 -15.24 11.04 -22.45
CA ILE A 97 -16.03 12.04 -21.71
C ILE A 97 -15.36 12.37 -20.36
N GLN A 98 -14.95 11.35 -19.61
CA GLN A 98 -14.30 11.53 -18.31
C GLN A 98 -13.00 12.32 -18.43
N LEU A 99 -12.14 11.99 -19.40
CA LEU A 99 -10.90 12.70 -19.70
C LEU A 99 -11.17 14.14 -20.15
N SER A 100 -12.21 14.36 -20.97
CA SER A 100 -12.59 15.71 -21.40
C SER A 100 -12.93 16.61 -20.21
N TRP A 101 -13.69 16.09 -19.22
CA TRP A 101 -13.99 16.83 -18.00
C TRP A 101 -12.74 17.08 -17.15
N GLN A 102 -11.87 16.08 -17.00
CA GLN A 102 -10.63 16.25 -16.24
C GLN A 102 -9.72 17.31 -16.88
N ILE A 103 -9.53 17.27 -18.19
CA ILE A 103 -8.75 18.28 -18.92
C ILE A 103 -9.38 19.67 -18.75
N THR A 104 -10.71 19.77 -18.89
CA THR A 104 -11.44 21.04 -18.70
C THR A 104 -11.24 21.61 -17.31
N LEU A 105 -11.38 20.77 -16.26
CA LEU A 105 -11.17 21.18 -14.87
C LEU A 105 -9.72 21.56 -14.60
N ILE A 106 -8.74 20.83 -15.14
CA ILE A 106 -7.33 21.17 -15.00
C ILE A 106 -7.04 22.53 -15.63
N VAL A 107 -7.47 22.78 -16.87
CA VAL A 107 -7.28 24.07 -17.54
C VAL A 107 -7.92 25.18 -16.72
N TYR A 108 -9.16 24.98 -16.27
CA TYR A 108 -9.87 25.96 -15.44
C TYR A 108 -9.13 26.25 -14.13
N GLN A 109 -8.71 25.22 -13.40
CA GLN A 109 -8.03 25.36 -12.11
C GLN A 109 -6.65 26.00 -12.24
N VAL A 110 -5.90 25.70 -13.32
CA VAL A 110 -4.65 26.38 -13.63
C VAL A 110 -4.90 27.87 -13.87
N LEU A 111 -5.89 28.21 -14.69
CA LEU A 111 -6.26 29.61 -14.93
C LEU A 111 -6.67 30.32 -13.65
N PHE A 112 -7.46 29.66 -12.79
CA PHE A 112 -7.85 30.18 -11.49
C PHE A 112 -6.64 30.47 -10.58
N ILE A 113 -5.69 29.53 -10.48
CA ILE A 113 -4.45 29.74 -9.71
C ILE A 113 -3.62 30.89 -10.28
N LEU A 114 -3.47 30.95 -11.61
CA LEU A 114 -2.70 32.01 -12.27
C LEU A 114 -3.34 33.40 -12.10
N SER A 115 -4.66 33.48 -11.88
CA SER A 115 -5.33 34.74 -11.56
C SER A 115 -5.15 35.21 -10.11
N LEU A 116 -4.86 34.33 -9.15
CA LEU A 116 -4.79 34.68 -7.73
C LEU A 116 -3.81 35.83 -7.41
N PRO A 117 -2.58 35.90 -7.99
CA PRO A 117 -1.67 37.02 -7.76
C PRO A 117 -2.24 38.36 -8.20
N PHE A 118 -3.02 38.38 -9.30
CA PHE A 118 -3.68 39.58 -9.80
C PHE A 118 -4.85 40.01 -8.91
N CYS A 119 -5.44 39.09 -8.15
CA CYS A 119 -6.50 39.40 -7.20
C CYS A 119 -5.99 40.03 -5.90
N LEU A 120 -4.69 40.01 -5.60
CA LEU A 120 -4.12 40.60 -4.39
C LEU A 120 -4.28 42.12 -4.32
N VAL A 121 -4.51 42.78 -5.45
CA VAL A 121 -4.79 44.23 -5.50
C VAL A 121 -6.27 44.56 -5.22
N LEU A 122 -7.15 43.55 -5.19
CA LEU A 122 -8.57 43.74 -4.96
C LEU A 122 -8.87 43.90 -3.47
N PRO A 123 -9.88 44.70 -3.08
CA PRO A 123 -10.41 44.68 -1.73
C PRO A 123 -10.88 43.26 -1.38
N LEU A 124 -10.67 42.84 -0.12
CA LEU A 124 -10.96 41.48 0.35
C LEU A 124 -12.37 40.99 -0.03
N ALA A 125 -13.38 41.84 0.07
CA ALA A 125 -14.75 41.49 -0.30
C ALA A 125 -14.87 41.07 -1.78
N TRP A 126 -14.22 41.79 -2.70
CA TRP A 126 -14.23 41.46 -4.12
C TRP A 126 -13.44 40.19 -4.43
N PHE A 127 -12.34 39.95 -3.70
CA PHE A 127 -11.62 38.68 -3.79
C PHE A 127 -12.51 37.50 -3.36
N LEU A 128 -13.24 37.63 -2.25
CA LEU A 128 -14.15 36.58 -1.78
C LEU A 128 -15.29 36.33 -2.76
N VAL A 129 -15.87 37.39 -3.35
CA VAL A 129 -16.89 37.27 -4.40
C VAL A 129 -16.33 36.55 -5.63
N TYR A 130 -15.12 36.91 -6.07
CA TYR A 130 -14.44 36.25 -7.18
C TYR A 130 -14.20 34.76 -6.91
N ALA A 131 -13.65 34.42 -5.73
CA ALA A 131 -13.40 33.04 -5.34
C ALA A 131 -14.71 32.22 -5.25
N ALA A 132 -15.76 32.79 -4.65
CA ALA A 132 -17.06 32.15 -4.57
C ALA A 132 -17.68 31.92 -5.95
N ALA A 133 -17.60 32.91 -6.85
CA ALA A 133 -18.09 32.78 -8.22
C ALA A 133 -17.30 31.71 -9.00
N ALA A 134 -15.97 31.68 -8.83
CA ALA A 134 -15.13 30.67 -9.47
C ALA A 134 -15.50 29.25 -9.02
N ILE A 135 -15.64 29.03 -7.70
CA ILE A 135 -16.08 27.75 -7.15
C ILE A 135 -17.49 27.39 -7.65
N ALA A 136 -18.42 28.34 -7.66
CA ALA A 136 -19.80 28.11 -8.09
C ALA A 136 -19.89 27.65 -9.56
N LEU A 137 -18.98 28.11 -10.43
CA LEU A 137 -18.91 27.67 -11.83
C LEU A 137 -18.48 26.20 -11.98
N CYS A 138 -17.74 25.64 -11.02
CA CYS A 138 -17.35 24.24 -11.05
C CYS A 138 -18.44 23.28 -10.55
N VAL A 139 -19.36 23.77 -9.71
CA VAL A 139 -20.39 22.93 -9.05
C VAL A 139 -21.20 22.08 -10.06
N PRO A 140 -21.72 22.61 -11.19
CA PRO A 140 -22.46 21.79 -12.14
C PRO A 140 -21.63 20.67 -12.76
N ILE A 141 -20.34 20.92 -13.02
CA ILE A 141 -19.41 19.92 -13.56
C ILE A 141 -19.19 18.83 -12.53
N TRP A 142 -18.94 19.19 -11.27
CA TRP A 142 -18.78 18.21 -10.19
C TRP A 142 -20.02 17.35 -9.98
N MET A 143 -21.22 17.93 -10.04
CA MET A 143 -22.47 17.16 -9.95
C MET A 143 -22.62 16.16 -11.09
N LEU A 144 -22.22 16.53 -12.31
CA LEU A 144 -22.29 15.64 -13.47
C LEU A 144 -21.27 14.48 -13.37
N VAL A 145 -20.03 14.82 -13.02
CA VAL A 145 -18.89 13.88 -12.93
C VAL A 145 -19.04 12.92 -11.75
N ASN A 146 -19.39 13.43 -10.57
CA ASN A 146 -19.48 12.62 -9.36
C ASN A 146 -20.86 11.98 -9.17
N GLY A 147 -21.93 12.65 -9.61
CA GLY A 147 -23.29 12.25 -9.26
C GLY A 147 -23.59 12.47 -7.77
N ASN A 148 -24.73 11.92 -7.34
CA ASN A 148 -25.30 12.21 -6.02
C ASN A 148 -25.09 11.07 -5.00
N LYS A 149 -24.61 9.91 -5.44
CA LYS A 149 -24.43 8.75 -4.56
C LYS A 149 -23.05 8.81 -3.90
N HIS A 150 -23.01 8.56 -2.60
CA HIS A 150 -21.77 8.44 -1.82
C HIS A 150 -21.27 6.99 -1.79
N GLU A 151 -22.20 6.04 -1.83
CA GLU A 151 -21.94 4.61 -1.90
C GLU A 151 -22.35 4.08 -3.28
N VAL A 152 -21.45 3.29 -3.88
CA VAL A 152 -21.65 2.69 -5.20
C VAL A 152 -21.32 1.21 -5.09
N HIS A 153 -22.12 0.33 -5.67
CA HIS A 153 -21.86 -1.11 -5.65
C HIS A 153 -21.41 -1.61 -7.02
N SER A 154 -20.55 -2.63 -7.05
CA SER A 154 -20.27 -3.39 -8.27
C SER A 154 -21.57 -3.92 -8.88
N ARG A 155 -21.62 -4.02 -10.21
CA ARG A 155 -22.83 -4.50 -10.87
C ARG A 155 -23.13 -5.98 -10.53
N ARG A 156 -24.42 -6.27 -10.34
CA ARG A 156 -24.94 -7.59 -9.91
C ARG A 156 -24.80 -8.70 -10.95
N ASP A 157 -24.61 -8.34 -12.22
CA ASP A 157 -24.38 -9.29 -13.32
C ASP A 157 -22.95 -9.88 -13.30
N ILE A 158 -22.03 -9.28 -12.54
CA ILE A 158 -20.64 -9.74 -12.45
C ILE A 158 -20.49 -10.82 -11.37
N VAL A 159 -21.01 -10.55 -10.17
CA VAL A 159 -20.99 -11.48 -9.03
C VAL A 159 -22.33 -11.41 -8.31
N PRO A 160 -23.02 -12.53 -8.05
CA PRO A 160 -24.21 -12.55 -7.23
C PRO A 160 -23.94 -12.06 -5.80
N GLU A 161 -24.86 -11.29 -5.22
CA GLU A 161 -24.75 -10.66 -3.90
C GLU A 161 -24.67 -11.66 -2.72
N HIS A 162 -24.70 -12.97 -2.97
CA HIS A 162 -24.77 -14.02 -1.96
C HIS A 162 -23.53 -14.95 -1.95
N GLU A 163 -22.54 -14.69 -2.81
CA GLU A 163 -21.25 -15.36 -2.72
C GLU A 163 -20.44 -14.76 -1.57
N HIS A 164 -20.08 -15.59 -0.58
CA HIS A 164 -19.36 -15.19 0.65
C HIS A 164 -20.10 -14.17 1.54
N PRO A 165 -21.28 -14.51 2.08
CA PRO A 165 -22.09 -13.59 2.89
C PRO A 165 -21.44 -13.20 4.23
N ASP A 166 -20.42 -13.94 4.66
CA ASP A 166 -19.62 -13.69 5.86
C ASP A 166 -18.43 -12.74 5.62
N GLU A 167 -18.21 -12.31 4.38
CA GLU A 167 -17.18 -11.33 4.01
C GLU A 167 -17.83 -10.00 3.56
N CYS A 168 -17.18 -8.88 3.87
CA CYS A 168 -17.53 -7.57 3.33
C CYS A 168 -16.33 -6.92 2.67
N TRP A 169 -16.47 -6.55 1.40
CA TRP A 169 -15.41 -5.94 0.61
C TRP A 169 -15.73 -4.49 0.31
N ILE A 170 -14.83 -3.60 0.75
CA ILE A 170 -15.00 -2.16 0.69
C ILE A 170 -13.83 -1.56 -0.09
N PHE A 171 -14.11 -0.63 -1.00
CA PHE A 171 -13.12 0.06 -1.81
C PHE A 171 -13.22 1.58 -1.66
N ILE A 172 -12.08 2.27 -1.54
CA ILE A 172 -12.01 3.75 -1.54
C ILE A 172 -11.07 4.19 -2.67
N ASN A 173 -11.58 5.04 -3.57
CA ASN A 173 -10.85 5.53 -4.74
C ASN A 173 -9.92 6.71 -4.45
N GLY A 174 -9.05 7.00 -5.42
CA GLY A 174 -8.17 8.17 -5.45
C GLY A 174 -8.79 9.44 -6.00
N VAL A 175 -7.93 10.47 -6.11
CA VAL A 175 -8.20 11.76 -6.76
C VAL A 175 -8.61 11.58 -8.23
N ALA A 176 -9.27 12.59 -8.80
CA ALA A 176 -9.62 12.64 -10.22
C ALA A 176 -10.50 11.47 -10.73
N VAL A 177 -11.14 10.71 -9.82
CA VAL A 177 -12.03 9.60 -10.17
C VAL A 177 -13.48 10.03 -10.03
N GLY A 178 -14.16 10.18 -11.18
CA GLY A 178 -15.60 10.36 -11.24
C GLY A 178 -16.36 9.03 -11.10
N LYS A 179 -17.70 9.10 -11.11
CA LYS A 179 -18.58 7.93 -10.93
C LYS A 179 -18.33 6.81 -11.95
N TYR A 180 -17.93 7.19 -13.17
CA TYR A 180 -17.71 6.26 -14.28
C TYR A 180 -16.48 5.37 -14.02
N TRP A 181 -15.33 5.99 -13.70
CA TRP A 181 -14.12 5.26 -13.35
C TRP A 181 -14.27 4.50 -12.02
N LEU A 182 -14.96 5.06 -11.03
CA LEU A 182 -15.25 4.33 -9.80
C LEU A 182 -16.02 3.03 -10.09
N GLN A 183 -17.08 3.09 -10.89
CA GLN A 183 -17.83 1.87 -11.28
C GLN A 183 -16.94 0.87 -12.02
N ALA A 184 -16.11 1.33 -12.95
CA ALA A 184 -15.18 0.47 -13.68
C ALA A 184 -14.17 -0.23 -12.74
N ASN A 185 -13.67 0.48 -11.73
CA ASN A 185 -12.79 -0.07 -10.70
C ASN A 185 -13.50 -1.14 -9.86
N LEU A 186 -14.71 -0.84 -9.37
CA LEU A 186 -15.52 -1.78 -8.58
C LEU A 186 -15.84 -3.06 -9.37
N ASP A 187 -16.25 -2.91 -10.62
CA ASP A 187 -16.55 -4.04 -11.51
C ASP A 187 -15.31 -4.88 -11.80
N ARG A 188 -14.14 -4.24 -11.92
CA ARG A 188 -12.86 -4.94 -12.13
C ARG A 188 -12.45 -5.71 -10.88
N LEU A 189 -12.53 -5.09 -9.71
CA LEU A 189 -12.24 -5.72 -8.43
C LEU A 189 -13.20 -6.89 -8.16
N ALA A 190 -14.51 -6.70 -8.37
CA ALA A 190 -15.52 -7.74 -8.20
C ALA A 190 -15.24 -8.95 -9.10
N ARG A 191 -14.84 -8.71 -10.35
CA ARG A 191 -14.46 -9.78 -11.28
C ARG A 191 -13.17 -10.51 -10.88
N ILE A 192 -12.16 -9.79 -10.40
CA ILE A 192 -10.88 -10.37 -9.98
C ILE A 192 -11.08 -11.28 -8.76
N PHE A 193 -11.81 -10.77 -7.77
CA PHE A 193 -11.94 -11.47 -6.49
C PHE A 193 -13.16 -12.35 -6.41
N GLY A 194 -14.17 -12.21 -7.27
CA GLY A 194 -15.40 -12.99 -7.17
C GLY A 194 -16.23 -12.65 -5.93
N ARG A 195 -16.23 -11.38 -5.51
CA ARG A 195 -17.05 -10.87 -4.40
C ARG A 195 -17.76 -9.58 -4.79
N PRO A 196 -18.96 -9.30 -4.26
CA PRO A 196 -19.57 -7.99 -4.40
C PRO A 196 -18.70 -6.92 -3.73
N MET A 197 -18.49 -5.79 -4.41
CA MET A 197 -17.67 -4.68 -3.93
C MET A 197 -18.54 -3.48 -3.59
N THR A 198 -18.34 -2.91 -2.41
CA THR A 198 -18.93 -1.63 -2.01
C THR A 198 -17.89 -0.52 -2.10
N GLY A 199 -18.11 0.45 -2.97
CA GLY A 199 -17.25 1.62 -3.15
C GLY A 199 -17.75 2.81 -2.34
N ILE A 200 -16.87 3.40 -1.54
CA ILE A 200 -17.06 4.71 -0.94
C ILE A 200 -16.43 5.73 -1.89
N HIS A 201 -17.26 6.61 -2.43
CA HIS A 201 -16.84 7.56 -3.45
C HIS A 201 -16.14 8.76 -2.83
N ASN A 202 -14.81 8.80 -2.93
CA ASN A 202 -14.03 10.03 -2.76
C ASN A 202 -14.27 10.91 -3.99
N LYS A 203 -15.17 11.89 -3.86
CA LYS A 203 -15.63 12.73 -4.97
C LYS A 203 -14.53 13.69 -5.39
N THR A 204 -14.31 13.80 -6.70
CA THR A 204 -13.28 14.70 -7.25
C THR A 204 -13.83 16.10 -7.45
N ASN A 205 -13.08 17.10 -6.99
CA ASN A 205 -13.27 18.51 -7.32
C ASN A 205 -12.38 18.93 -8.51
N GLY A 206 -11.69 17.98 -9.14
CA GLY A 206 -10.67 18.15 -10.16
C GLY A 206 -9.27 18.04 -9.58
N LEU A 207 -8.33 17.54 -10.39
CA LEU A 207 -7.00 17.12 -9.95
C LEU A 207 -6.28 18.13 -9.03
N ILE A 208 -6.30 19.43 -9.33
CA ILE A 208 -5.55 20.42 -8.56
C ILE A 208 -6.17 20.65 -7.18
N PHE A 209 -7.50 20.79 -7.11
CA PHE A 209 -8.19 20.95 -5.82
C PHE A 209 -8.11 19.67 -4.99
N ASP A 210 -8.16 18.51 -5.64
CA ASP A 210 -7.94 17.22 -4.98
C ASP A 210 -6.52 17.14 -4.37
N LEU A 211 -5.48 17.58 -5.08
CA LEU A 211 -4.11 17.62 -4.54
C LEU A 211 -3.98 18.53 -3.32
N VAL A 212 -4.68 19.67 -3.31
CA VAL A 212 -4.75 20.56 -2.14
C VAL A 212 -5.46 19.87 -0.98
N GLN A 213 -6.59 19.22 -1.24
CA GLN A 213 -7.32 18.44 -0.25
C GLN A 213 -6.46 17.32 0.33
N CYS A 214 -5.72 16.57 -0.49
CA CYS A 214 -4.76 15.55 -0.05
C CYS A 214 -3.76 16.11 0.98
N MET A 215 -3.18 17.28 0.71
CA MET A 215 -2.24 17.92 1.65
C MET A 215 -2.93 18.31 2.96
N ILE A 216 -4.16 18.82 2.91
CA ILE A 216 -4.93 19.20 4.10
C ILE A 216 -5.27 17.96 4.94
N GLU A 217 -5.84 16.92 4.33
CA GLU A 217 -6.17 15.66 5.01
C GLU A 217 -4.94 15.05 5.65
N ARG A 218 -3.84 14.95 4.90
CA ARG A 218 -2.63 14.26 5.32
C ARG A 218 -1.79 14.98 6.37
N ASN A 219 -1.67 16.30 6.28
CA ASN A 219 -0.82 17.08 7.18
C ASN A 219 -1.59 17.67 8.38
N LEU A 220 -2.90 17.89 8.24
CA LEU A 220 -3.73 18.47 9.30
C LEU A 220 -4.64 17.42 9.98
N ASN A 221 -4.61 16.16 9.53
CA ASN A 221 -5.52 15.11 9.94
C ASN A 221 -6.99 15.55 9.80
N TYR A 222 -7.29 16.32 8.76
CA TYR A 222 -8.63 16.86 8.54
C TYR A 222 -9.53 15.76 7.97
N SER A 223 -10.53 15.34 8.75
CA SER A 223 -11.42 14.26 8.35
C SER A 223 -12.69 14.77 7.68
N THR A 224 -12.69 14.65 6.35
CA THR A 224 -13.79 14.97 5.43
C THR A 224 -14.99 14.04 5.60
N GLN A 225 -16.09 14.33 4.89
CA GLN A 225 -17.34 13.56 5.01
C GLN A 225 -17.20 12.11 4.52
N ASP A 226 -16.49 11.89 3.43
CA ASP A 226 -16.18 10.57 2.88
C ASP A 226 -15.34 9.71 3.83
N ILE A 227 -14.40 10.31 4.60
CA ILE A 227 -13.70 9.60 5.68
C ILE A 227 -14.68 9.16 6.78
N ARG A 228 -15.67 10.00 7.13
CA ARG A 228 -16.69 9.68 8.14
C ARG A 228 -17.65 8.60 7.67
N ASP A 229 -18.06 8.66 6.40
CA ASP A 229 -18.91 7.65 5.77
C ASP A 229 -18.17 6.31 5.70
N ALA A 230 -16.89 6.33 5.32
CA ALA A 230 -16.02 5.16 5.31
C ALA A 230 -15.90 4.53 6.69
N TYR A 231 -15.62 5.34 7.70
CA TYR A 231 -15.53 4.92 9.09
C TYR A 231 -16.81 4.24 9.56
N ARG A 232 -17.97 4.85 9.30
CA ARG A 232 -19.27 4.28 9.65
C ARG A 232 -19.47 2.92 8.98
N LEU A 233 -19.26 2.83 7.66
CA LEU A 233 -19.50 1.60 6.90
C LEU A 233 -18.58 0.46 7.37
N VAL A 234 -17.28 0.74 7.54
CA VAL A 234 -16.30 -0.26 7.98
C VAL A 234 -16.57 -0.68 9.42
N LYS A 235 -16.89 0.26 10.31
CA LYS A 235 -17.25 -0.05 11.70
C LYS A 235 -18.51 -0.92 11.78
N ASP A 236 -19.57 -0.54 11.07
CA ASP A 236 -20.81 -1.32 11.02
C ASP A 236 -20.53 -2.75 10.48
N ALA A 237 -19.68 -2.87 9.46
CA ALA A 237 -19.25 -4.15 8.90
C ALA A 237 -18.45 -5.01 9.90
N LEU A 238 -17.55 -4.42 10.67
CA LEU A 238 -16.73 -5.13 11.65
C LEU A 238 -17.55 -5.62 12.86
N MET A 239 -18.54 -4.82 13.26
CA MET A 239 -19.42 -5.08 14.40
C MET A 239 -20.54 -6.08 14.08
N ASP A 240 -20.85 -6.31 12.80
CA ASP A 240 -21.78 -7.35 12.38
C ASP A 240 -21.25 -8.73 12.78
N ARG A 241 -22.08 -9.49 13.52
CA ARG A 241 -21.74 -10.83 13.99
C ARG A 241 -21.76 -11.87 12.88
N ASN A 242 -22.48 -11.60 11.79
CA ASN A 242 -22.52 -12.50 10.63
C ASN A 242 -21.26 -12.36 9.77
N ARG A 243 -20.54 -11.24 9.91
CA ARG A 243 -19.30 -10.97 9.17
C ARG A 243 -18.10 -11.44 9.97
N LYS A 244 -17.38 -12.40 9.39
CA LYS A 244 -16.11 -12.91 9.91
C LYS A 244 -14.93 -12.09 9.40
N LYS A 245 -15.09 -11.45 8.23
CA LYS A 245 -14.01 -10.74 7.55
C LYS A 245 -14.48 -9.45 6.89
N VAL A 246 -13.68 -8.41 7.01
CA VAL A 246 -13.86 -7.15 6.30
C VAL A 246 -12.58 -6.84 5.56
N VAL A 247 -12.66 -6.72 4.24
CA VAL A 247 -11.52 -6.41 3.37
C VAL A 247 -11.65 -4.99 2.86
N LEU A 248 -10.63 -4.17 3.16
CA LEU A 248 -10.55 -2.77 2.77
C LEU A 248 -9.49 -2.58 1.70
N LEU A 249 -9.92 -2.18 0.50
CA LEU A 249 -9.08 -1.88 -0.65
C LEU A 249 -8.97 -0.35 -0.81
N LEU A 250 -7.76 0.17 -0.88
CA LEU A 250 -7.50 1.61 -0.94
C LEU A 250 -6.60 1.94 -2.13
N HIS A 251 -6.95 2.96 -2.92
CA HIS A 251 -6.11 3.43 -4.03
C HIS A 251 -5.75 4.90 -3.85
N SER A 252 -4.47 5.26 -4.07
CA SER A 252 -4.04 6.65 -4.11
C SER A 252 -4.38 7.42 -2.82
N GLN A 253 -5.06 8.57 -2.91
CA GLN A 253 -5.59 9.35 -1.78
C GLN A 253 -6.56 8.53 -0.89
N GLY A 254 -7.28 7.55 -1.43
CA GLY A 254 -8.11 6.67 -0.61
C GLY A 254 -7.32 6.01 0.53
N ALA A 255 -5.99 5.85 0.37
CA ALA A 255 -5.14 5.37 1.44
C ALA A 255 -4.86 6.40 2.56
N ILE A 256 -4.82 7.71 2.26
CA ILE A 256 -4.82 8.77 3.28
C ILE A 256 -6.10 8.67 4.11
N GLN A 257 -7.25 8.62 3.43
CA GLN A 257 -8.56 8.50 4.06
C GLN A 257 -8.69 7.24 4.92
N GLY A 258 -8.23 6.10 4.39
CA GLY A 258 -8.20 4.84 5.11
C GLY A 258 -7.27 4.86 6.32
N SER A 259 -6.10 5.52 6.24
CA SER A 259 -5.19 5.64 7.39
C SER A 259 -5.81 6.44 8.55
N LEU A 260 -6.47 7.56 8.24
CA LEU A 260 -7.18 8.39 9.23
C LEU A 260 -8.37 7.66 9.85
N MET A 261 -9.12 6.93 9.03
CA MET A 261 -10.22 6.08 9.51
C MET A 261 -9.71 4.95 10.41
N ILE A 262 -8.61 4.30 10.03
CA ILE A 262 -8.01 3.21 10.83
C ILE A 262 -7.56 3.73 12.19
N ASP A 263 -7.01 4.95 12.28
CA ASP A 263 -6.66 5.55 13.57
C ASP A 263 -7.87 5.68 14.51
N TRP A 264 -9.05 6.02 13.99
CA TRP A 264 -10.29 6.01 14.78
C TRP A 264 -10.73 4.59 15.17
N LEU A 265 -10.65 3.63 14.25
CA LEU A 265 -10.99 2.24 14.54
C LEU A 265 -10.08 1.64 15.62
N LEU A 266 -8.78 1.92 15.57
CA LEU A 266 -7.79 1.50 16.58
C LEU A 266 -8.05 2.12 17.96
N ALA A 267 -8.60 3.34 18.00
CA ALA A 267 -8.94 4.04 19.23
C ALA A 267 -10.24 3.53 19.86
N GLU A 268 -11.21 3.07 19.05
CA GLU A 268 -12.55 2.74 19.51
C GLU A 268 -12.87 1.24 19.59
N LEU A 269 -12.29 0.42 18.72
CA LEU A 269 -12.64 -0.99 18.62
C LEU A 269 -11.67 -1.89 19.39
N PRO A 270 -12.18 -2.97 20.00
CA PRO A 270 -11.33 -3.97 20.65
C PRO A 270 -10.57 -4.81 19.61
N GLU A 271 -9.49 -5.44 20.05
CA GLU A 271 -8.56 -6.16 19.17
C GLU A 271 -9.23 -7.30 18.41
N ASP A 272 -10.09 -8.09 19.06
CA ASP A 272 -10.78 -9.22 18.45
C ASP A 272 -11.66 -8.82 17.25
N ILE A 273 -12.24 -7.62 17.30
CA ILE A 273 -13.01 -7.05 16.20
C ILE A 273 -12.08 -6.55 15.09
N LEU A 274 -10.97 -5.89 15.45
CA LEU A 274 -9.96 -5.40 14.50
C LEU A 274 -9.23 -6.53 13.76
N GLN A 275 -9.09 -7.72 14.36
CA GLN A 275 -8.51 -8.90 13.70
C GLN A 275 -9.32 -9.37 12.48
N LYS A 276 -10.60 -8.99 12.36
CA LYS A 276 -11.42 -9.28 11.18
C LYS A 276 -11.05 -8.43 9.96
N LEU A 277 -10.33 -7.32 10.17
CA LEU A 277 -9.97 -6.35 9.14
C LEU A 277 -8.72 -6.80 8.39
N GLU A 278 -8.79 -6.79 7.06
CA GLU A 278 -7.64 -6.90 6.17
C GLU A 278 -7.55 -5.63 5.30
N VAL A 279 -6.35 -5.10 5.09
CA VAL A 279 -6.15 -3.84 4.37
C VAL A 279 -5.15 -4.00 3.25
N TYR A 280 -5.54 -3.56 2.06
CA TYR A 280 -4.74 -3.68 0.85
C TYR A 280 -4.72 -2.34 0.12
N THR A 281 -3.54 -1.83 -0.17
CA THR A 281 -3.39 -0.49 -0.77
C THR A 281 -2.62 -0.55 -2.09
N PHE A 282 -2.99 0.32 -3.03
CA PHE A 282 -2.35 0.48 -4.33
C PHE A 282 -1.93 1.93 -4.54
N GLY A 283 -0.65 2.19 -4.80
CA GLY A 283 -0.14 3.56 -4.99
C GLY A 283 -0.41 4.47 -3.77
N ASN A 284 -0.19 3.96 -2.57
CA ASN A 284 -0.60 4.56 -1.30
C ASN A 284 -0.01 5.97 -1.09
N ALA A 285 -0.88 6.98 -1.02
CA ALA A 285 -0.51 8.39 -0.80
C ALA A 285 -0.36 8.79 0.68
N ALA A 286 -0.66 7.90 1.63
CA ALA A 286 -0.61 8.20 3.05
C ALA A 286 0.81 8.52 3.53
N ASN A 287 0.90 9.29 4.62
CA ASN A 287 2.13 9.50 5.38
C ASN A 287 2.24 8.60 6.62
N HIS A 288 1.20 7.81 6.90
CA HIS A 288 1.19 6.86 8.00
C HIS A 288 0.22 5.72 7.74
N PHE A 289 0.42 4.64 8.46
CA PHE A 289 -0.50 3.51 8.56
C PHE A 289 -0.24 2.83 9.90
N ASN A 290 -0.96 3.22 10.94
CA ASN A 290 -0.68 2.72 12.30
C ASN A 290 -1.24 1.31 12.48
N ASN A 291 -0.50 0.48 13.22
CA ASN A 291 -0.94 -0.85 13.62
C ASN A 291 -0.10 -1.31 14.82
N PRO A 292 -0.33 -0.74 16.02
CA PRO A 292 0.51 -0.99 17.17
C PRO A 292 0.49 -2.48 17.56
N ALA A 293 1.68 -3.01 17.84
CA ALA A 293 1.82 -4.30 18.49
C ALA A 293 1.34 -4.21 19.94
N LYS A 294 0.32 -4.97 20.33
CA LYS A 294 -0.10 -5.06 21.73
C LYS A 294 0.50 -6.34 22.34
N SER A 295 1.33 -6.19 23.37
CA SER A 295 1.73 -7.34 24.17
C SER A 295 0.51 -7.77 24.98
N SER A 296 0.07 -9.02 24.84
CA SER A 296 -0.89 -9.61 25.75
C SER A 296 -0.26 -9.62 27.15
N SER A 297 -0.55 -8.60 27.96
CA SER A 297 -0.22 -8.55 29.38
C SER A 297 -1.22 -9.38 30.16
N ARG A 298 -1.32 -10.69 29.86
CA ARG A 298 -1.66 -11.64 30.92
C ARG A 298 -0.34 -11.90 31.63
N HIS A 299 -0.12 -11.21 32.74
CA HIS A 299 0.82 -11.68 33.76
C HIS A 299 0.34 -13.07 34.22
N ARG A 300 0.87 -14.12 33.59
CA ARG A 300 1.11 -15.36 34.32
C ARG A 300 2.51 -15.22 34.89
N PRO A 301 2.68 -15.13 36.22
CA PRO A 301 3.97 -15.41 36.80
C PRO A 301 4.21 -16.90 36.59
N ASP A 302 5.44 -17.23 36.20
CA ASP A 302 5.97 -18.58 36.00
C ASP A 302 5.67 -19.24 34.63
N GLY A 303 6.76 -19.54 33.92
CA GLY A 303 6.79 -20.49 32.80
C GLY A 303 7.33 -19.91 31.49
N ASP A 304 8.65 -20.02 31.33
CA ASP A 304 9.40 -20.24 30.09
C ASP A 304 9.30 -19.24 28.91
N GLY A 305 10.48 -18.71 28.54
CA GLY A 305 10.69 -17.72 27.49
C GLY A 305 10.58 -18.24 26.06
N GLU A 306 9.42 -18.77 25.67
CA GLU A 306 9.05 -18.78 24.26
C GLU A 306 8.69 -17.35 23.82
N GLY A 307 9.29 -16.90 22.71
CA GLY A 307 9.18 -15.54 22.21
C GLY A 307 7.74 -15.04 22.21
N ARG A 308 7.47 -13.98 23.00
CA ARG A 308 6.18 -13.26 23.00
C ARG A 308 5.91 -12.76 21.57
N ARG A 309 5.18 -13.55 20.78
CA ARG A 309 4.74 -13.17 19.43
C ARG A 309 3.77 -12.00 19.58
N ARG A 310 4.27 -10.79 19.35
CA ARG A 310 3.52 -9.54 19.44
C ARG A 310 2.44 -9.55 18.35
N LYS A 311 1.17 -9.72 18.73
CA LYS A 311 0.07 -9.67 17.77
C LYS A 311 -0.23 -8.20 17.44
N LYS A 312 -0.28 -7.90 16.15
CA LYS A 312 -0.73 -6.62 15.60
C LYS A 312 -2.23 -6.53 15.68
N ALA A 313 -2.79 -5.34 15.88
CA ALA A 313 -4.23 -5.14 16.02
C ALA A 313 -5.00 -5.51 14.74
N ILE A 314 -4.45 -5.17 13.57
CA ILE A 314 -4.92 -5.58 12.25
C ILE A 314 -3.98 -6.65 11.73
N ARG A 315 -4.51 -7.81 11.31
CA ARG A 315 -3.70 -8.98 10.97
C ARG A 315 -2.92 -8.80 9.68
N TYR A 316 -3.57 -8.25 8.65
CA TYR A 316 -3.00 -8.18 7.31
C TYR A 316 -3.08 -6.76 6.76
N ILE A 317 -1.91 -6.18 6.48
CA ILE A 317 -1.75 -4.91 5.78
C ILE A 317 -0.70 -5.09 4.69
N GLU A 318 -1.10 -4.88 3.43
CA GLU A 318 -0.20 -4.98 2.28
C GLU A 318 -0.29 -3.73 1.40
N HIS A 319 0.87 -3.28 0.92
CA HIS A 319 1.03 -2.11 0.07
C HIS A 319 1.66 -2.53 -1.25
N TYR A 320 1.00 -2.25 -2.36
CA TYR A 320 1.50 -2.51 -3.71
C TYR A 320 1.86 -1.18 -4.37
N VAL A 321 3.10 -1.08 -4.85
CA VAL A 321 3.63 0.17 -5.42
C VAL A 321 4.46 -0.08 -6.67
N ASN A 322 4.34 0.86 -7.60
CA ASN A 322 5.26 1.04 -8.72
C ASN A 322 6.35 2.04 -8.29
N ASP A 323 7.62 1.76 -8.55
CA ASP A 323 8.74 2.59 -8.09
C ASP A 323 8.86 3.94 -8.83
N GLU A 324 8.28 4.09 -10.02
CA GLU A 324 8.17 5.36 -10.75
C GLU A 324 6.77 5.98 -10.67
N ASP A 325 5.91 5.49 -9.77
CA ASP A 325 4.65 6.15 -9.44
C ASP A 325 4.88 7.38 -8.56
N MET A 326 4.56 8.55 -9.11
CA MET A 326 4.66 9.84 -8.43
C MET A 326 3.96 9.84 -7.06
N VAL A 327 2.76 9.26 -6.98
CA VAL A 327 1.94 9.27 -5.76
C VAL A 327 2.53 8.33 -4.72
N ALA A 328 3.01 7.16 -5.12
CA ALA A 328 3.72 6.25 -4.22
C ALA A 328 5.00 6.88 -3.68
N ARG A 329 5.76 7.61 -4.52
CA ARG A 329 6.95 8.39 -4.11
C ARG A 329 6.64 9.57 -3.21
N TRP A 330 5.47 10.18 -3.37
CA TRP A 330 5.00 11.26 -2.52
C TRP A 330 4.38 10.75 -1.21
N GLY A 331 4.01 9.47 -1.16
CA GLY A 331 3.40 8.80 -0.02
C GLY A 331 4.29 7.68 0.53
N VAL A 332 3.80 6.45 0.46
CA VAL A 332 4.40 5.30 1.16
C VAL A 332 5.90 5.12 0.92
N LEU A 333 6.44 5.31 -0.29
CA LEU A 333 7.88 5.13 -0.53
C LEU A 333 8.74 6.19 0.17
N HIS A 334 8.17 7.34 0.54
CA HIS A 334 8.84 8.35 1.35
C HIS A 334 8.71 8.07 2.85
N PHE A 335 7.51 7.67 3.30
CA PHE A 335 7.19 7.55 4.72
C PHE A 335 7.36 6.14 5.31
N ILE A 336 7.58 5.10 4.50
CA ILE A 336 7.64 3.71 5.01
C ILE A 336 8.85 3.43 5.91
N HIS A 337 9.87 4.29 5.85
CA HIS A 337 11.04 4.22 6.72
C HIS A 337 10.85 5.00 8.03
N GLU A 338 9.73 5.71 8.20
CA GLU A 338 9.42 6.38 9.46
C GLU A 338 9.11 5.32 10.54
N PRO A 339 9.89 5.26 11.62
CA PRO A 339 9.76 4.22 12.63
C PRO A 339 8.40 4.31 13.33
N ASN A 340 7.77 3.16 13.52
CA ASN A 340 6.48 3.00 14.19
C ASN A 340 5.29 3.70 13.53
N ARG A 341 5.46 4.27 12.33
CA ARG A 341 4.43 5.10 11.70
C ARG A 341 3.80 4.47 10.46
N PHE A 342 4.50 3.54 9.81
CA PHE A 342 4.02 2.89 8.60
C PHE A 342 4.09 1.37 8.70
N MET A 343 2.97 0.76 9.04
CA MET A 343 2.83 -0.67 9.23
C MET A 343 2.22 -1.34 8.00
N GLY A 344 2.83 -2.44 7.59
CA GLY A 344 2.37 -3.26 6.48
C GLY A 344 3.56 -3.75 5.67
N ARG A 345 3.34 -4.83 4.91
CA ARG A 345 4.36 -5.35 3.98
C ARG A 345 4.24 -4.59 2.66
N LEU A 346 5.36 -4.17 2.08
CA LEU A 346 5.39 -3.43 0.82
C LEU A 346 5.96 -4.30 -0.30
N PHE A 347 5.22 -4.38 -1.40
CA PHE A 347 5.66 -4.97 -2.65
C PHE A 347 5.96 -3.86 -3.65
N GLN A 348 7.25 -3.62 -3.92
CA GLN A 348 7.71 -2.60 -4.85
C GLN A 348 8.12 -3.22 -6.18
N ARG A 349 7.30 -2.96 -7.20
CA ARG A 349 7.56 -3.31 -8.59
C ARG A 349 8.38 -2.23 -9.27
N LYS A 350 9.31 -2.62 -10.14
CA LYS A 350 9.94 -1.71 -11.10
C LYS A 350 8.93 -1.38 -12.20
N GLY A 351 8.50 -0.13 -12.28
CA GLY A 351 7.50 0.30 -13.26
C GLY A 351 6.93 1.68 -12.97
N THR A 352 6.24 2.20 -13.98
CA THR A 352 5.55 3.50 -13.97
C THR A 352 4.03 3.33 -13.96
N GLY A 353 3.33 4.43 -13.71
CA GLY A 353 1.87 4.53 -13.83
C GLY A 353 1.17 4.39 -12.48
N HIS A 354 0.02 5.06 -12.37
CA HIS A 354 -0.70 5.20 -11.10
C HIS A 354 -2.14 4.68 -11.12
N LEU A 355 -2.84 4.77 -12.25
CA LEU A 355 -4.22 4.29 -12.43
C LEU A 355 -4.43 2.82 -11.96
N LEU A 356 -5.52 2.55 -11.26
CA LEU A 356 -5.74 1.29 -10.54
C LEU A 356 -5.87 0.09 -11.48
N ASN A 357 -6.82 0.12 -12.42
CA ASN A 357 -7.08 -1.03 -13.29
C ASN A 357 -5.87 -1.24 -14.21
N GLN A 358 -5.41 -0.16 -14.84
CA GLN A 358 -4.39 -0.20 -15.87
C GLN A 358 -2.98 -0.48 -15.35
N HIS A 359 -2.55 0.19 -14.27
CA HIS A 359 -1.16 0.17 -13.82
C HIS A 359 -0.88 -0.72 -12.61
N TYR A 360 -1.93 -1.17 -11.92
CA TYR A 360 -1.83 -2.11 -10.80
C TYR A 360 -2.51 -3.44 -11.14
N LEU A 361 -3.83 -3.44 -11.33
CA LEU A 361 -4.59 -4.70 -11.45
C LEU A 361 -4.26 -5.48 -12.71
N ASN A 362 -3.96 -4.84 -13.84
CA ASN A 362 -3.60 -5.55 -15.08
C ASN A 362 -2.30 -6.34 -14.99
N TYR A 363 -1.36 -5.91 -14.14
CA TYR A 363 -0.09 -6.60 -13.96
C TYR A 363 -0.17 -7.64 -12.85
N MET A 364 -0.88 -7.31 -11.77
CA MET A 364 -1.04 -8.20 -10.62
C MET A 364 -2.06 -9.31 -10.85
N PHE A 365 -3.17 -8.98 -11.52
CA PHE A 365 -4.32 -9.85 -11.77
C PHE A 365 -4.75 -9.76 -13.24
N PRO A 366 -3.89 -10.15 -14.20
CA PRO A 366 -4.25 -10.14 -15.60
C PRO A 366 -5.42 -11.10 -15.86
N LEU A 367 -6.43 -10.62 -16.58
CA LEU A 367 -7.57 -11.45 -16.98
C LEU A 367 -7.27 -12.15 -18.31
N GLY A 368 -7.66 -13.43 -18.40
CA GLY A 368 -7.67 -14.22 -19.62
C GLY A 368 -8.88 -13.91 -20.51
N SER A 369 -8.98 -14.64 -21.62
CA SER A 369 -10.10 -14.52 -22.56
C SER A 369 -11.46 -14.92 -21.96
N ASP A 370 -11.43 -15.72 -20.90
CA ASP A 370 -12.60 -16.15 -20.12
C ASP A 370 -12.98 -15.16 -19.01
N ASN A 371 -12.35 -13.97 -18.97
CA ASN A 371 -12.52 -12.95 -17.94
C ASN A 371 -12.13 -13.42 -16.52
N ARG A 372 -11.36 -14.51 -16.39
CA ARG A 372 -10.80 -14.97 -15.11
C ARG A 372 -9.35 -14.55 -14.98
N VAL A 373 -8.89 -14.39 -13.73
CA VAL A 373 -7.49 -14.10 -13.44
C VAL A 373 -6.62 -15.29 -13.84
N LEU A 374 -5.55 -15.03 -14.58
CA LEU A 374 -4.57 -16.05 -14.96
C LEU A 374 -3.81 -16.55 -13.73
N ASP A 375 -3.56 -17.86 -13.64
CA ASP A 375 -2.83 -18.46 -12.52
C ASP A 375 -1.34 -18.10 -12.45
N LYS A 376 -0.78 -17.61 -13.57
CA LYS A 376 0.61 -17.20 -13.71
C LYS A 376 0.67 -15.83 -14.35
N ASN A 377 1.55 -14.98 -13.84
CA ASN A 377 1.86 -13.69 -14.44
C ASN A 377 3.23 -13.21 -14.01
N ASP A 378 3.83 -12.33 -14.81
CA ASP A 378 5.20 -11.87 -14.63
C ASP A 378 5.44 -11.30 -13.23
N PHE A 379 4.51 -10.50 -12.68
CA PHE A 379 4.68 -9.87 -11.38
C PHE A 379 4.57 -10.86 -10.21
N MET A 380 3.54 -11.71 -10.19
CA MET A 380 3.29 -12.66 -9.10
C MET A 380 4.30 -13.82 -9.10
N ASP A 381 4.85 -14.16 -10.28
CA ASP A 381 5.91 -15.15 -10.42
C ASP A 381 7.34 -14.57 -10.35
N SER A 382 7.50 -13.24 -10.26
CA SER A 382 8.79 -12.61 -10.02
C SER A 382 9.38 -13.08 -8.70
N GLU A 383 10.69 -13.33 -8.73
CA GLU A 383 11.46 -13.53 -7.51
C GLU A 383 11.49 -12.24 -6.70
N VAL A 384 11.36 -12.41 -5.39
CA VAL A 384 11.43 -11.31 -4.45
C VAL A 384 12.91 -10.99 -4.21
N ASP A 385 13.29 -9.74 -4.45
CA ASP A 385 14.58 -9.24 -3.99
C ASP A 385 14.53 -9.15 -2.48
N LEU A 386 15.22 -10.08 -1.85
CA LEU A 386 15.54 -9.99 -0.44
C LEU A 386 16.72 -9.03 -0.38
N ASP A 387 16.43 -7.73 -0.37
CA ASP A 387 17.42 -6.77 0.13
C ASP A 387 17.69 -7.23 1.57
N HIS A 388 18.74 -8.03 1.74
CA HIS A 388 19.36 -8.41 3.00
C HIS A 388 19.98 -7.14 3.59
N ASP A 389 19.15 -6.17 3.93
CA ASP A 389 19.45 -5.32 5.08
C ASP A 389 19.15 -6.18 6.32
N ASP A 390 19.96 -7.23 6.53
CA ASP A 390 20.02 -8.08 7.75
C ASP A 390 20.25 -7.25 9.04
N TYR A 391 20.29 -5.93 8.91
CA TYR A 391 20.53 -4.93 9.92
C TYR A 391 19.31 -4.02 10.20
N ASP A 392 18.20 -4.10 9.44
CA ASP A 392 16.95 -3.40 9.82
C ASP A 392 16.22 -4.23 10.89
N VAL A 393 16.80 -4.22 12.10
CA VAL A 393 16.31 -4.90 13.31
C VAL A 393 14.89 -4.48 13.74
N ASP A 394 14.34 -3.45 13.09
CA ASP A 394 13.04 -2.88 13.40
C ASP A 394 11.90 -3.49 12.55
N ARG A 395 12.20 -4.48 11.69
CA ARG A 395 11.25 -5.16 10.80
C ARG A 395 11.16 -6.67 11.01
N GLU A 396 10.01 -7.23 10.65
CA GLU A 396 9.74 -8.66 10.72
C GLU A 396 10.77 -9.45 9.91
N GLY A 397 11.28 -10.53 10.51
CA GLY A 397 12.08 -11.51 9.79
C GLY A 397 11.24 -12.10 8.66
N LEU A 398 11.83 -12.27 7.49
CA LEU A 398 11.09 -12.76 6.33
C LEU A 398 10.51 -14.17 6.56
N GLU A 399 11.27 -15.04 7.22
CA GLU A 399 10.82 -16.37 7.62
C GLU A 399 9.65 -16.28 8.58
N ASP A 400 9.66 -15.33 9.52
CA ASP A 400 8.54 -15.10 10.43
C ASP A 400 7.31 -14.58 9.68
N SER A 401 7.47 -13.64 8.74
CA SER A 401 6.34 -13.16 7.91
C SER A 401 5.76 -14.26 7.02
N LEU A 402 6.60 -15.14 6.45
CA LEU A 402 6.15 -16.29 5.66
C LEU A 402 5.48 -17.33 6.58
N CYS A 403 6.08 -17.61 7.74
CA CYS A 403 5.49 -18.48 8.74
C CYS A 403 4.17 -17.91 9.23
N ASP A 404 4.00 -16.61 9.44
CA ASP A 404 2.71 -16.00 9.83
C ASP A 404 1.63 -16.24 8.77
N LEU A 405 1.98 -16.13 7.48
CA LEU A 405 1.07 -16.47 6.38
C LEU A 405 0.75 -17.96 6.29
N LEU A 406 1.76 -18.81 6.50
CA LEU A 406 1.62 -20.26 6.38
C LEU A 406 0.96 -20.85 7.63
N SER A 407 1.30 -20.40 8.83
CA SER A 407 0.84 -20.90 10.15
C SER A 407 -0.58 -20.48 10.52
N GLY A 408 -1.25 -19.68 9.70
CA GLY A 408 -2.70 -19.78 9.54
C GLY A 408 -3.18 -21.19 9.10
N SER A 409 -2.25 -22.12 8.86
CA SER A 409 -2.49 -23.55 8.65
C SER A 409 -2.71 -24.37 9.92
N ASP A 410 -2.34 -23.90 11.11
CA ASP A 410 -2.21 -24.77 12.29
C ASP A 410 -3.19 -24.39 13.42
N SER A 411 -4.44 -24.12 13.10
CA SER A 411 -5.55 -24.17 14.07
C SER A 411 -6.74 -24.92 13.50
N ASP A 412 -6.59 -26.24 13.39
CA ASP A 412 -7.62 -27.28 13.63
C ASP A 412 -7.21 -28.57 12.92
N SER A 413 -6.36 -29.36 13.57
CA SER A 413 -6.34 -30.80 13.34
C SER A 413 -5.88 -31.51 14.61
N ASP A 414 -6.87 -31.95 15.37
CA ASP A 414 -6.74 -33.02 16.35
C ASP A 414 -6.25 -34.28 15.63
N SER A 415 -5.01 -34.71 15.88
CA SER A 415 -4.56 -36.09 15.63
C SER A 415 -3.24 -36.40 16.34
N GLY A 416 -3.37 -36.99 17.53
CA GLY A 416 -2.64 -38.19 17.96
C GLY A 416 -1.11 -38.24 17.86
N GLY A 417 -0.45 -38.09 19.01
CA GLY A 417 0.58 -39.01 19.48
C GLY A 417 2.00 -38.84 18.93
N SER A 418 2.89 -38.20 19.71
CA SER A 418 3.95 -38.90 20.44
C SER A 418 4.93 -37.88 21.06
N ASP A 419 5.15 -38.07 22.35
CA ASP A 419 6.08 -37.32 23.19
C ASP A 419 7.49 -37.24 22.62
N LYS A 420 8.13 -36.09 22.78
CA LYS A 420 9.55 -36.00 23.12
C LYS A 420 9.84 -34.68 23.84
N ALA A 421 9.86 -34.75 25.16
CA ALA A 421 10.38 -33.72 26.03
C ALA A 421 11.88 -33.51 25.76
N PHE A 422 12.30 -32.26 25.52
CA PHE A 422 13.70 -31.86 25.54
C PHE A 422 14.01 -31.25 26.92
N VAL A 423 14.90 -31.90 27.66
CA VAL A 423 15.52 -31.39 28.88
C VAL A 423 16.68 -30.49 28.46
N ASN A 424 16.64 -29.22 28.82
CA ASN A 424 17.82 -28.34 28.74
C ASN A 424 18.26 -27.92 30.15
N ASP A 425 19.54 -28.11 30.39
CA ASP A 425 20.30 -27.88 31.62
C ASP A 425 20.37 -26.37 31.95
N PHE A 426 20.17 -26.03 33.23
CA PHE A 426 19.72 -24.72 33.71
C PHE A 426 20.82 -23.83 34.33
N ASN A 427 22.10 -24.06 34.06
CA ASN A 427 23.18 -23.31 34.74
C ASN A 427 24.34 -22.85 33.83
N SER A 428 24.11 -21.80 33.01
CA SER A 428 25.23 -21.01 32.45
C SER A 428 24.90 -19.50 32.47
N PRO A 429 25.78 -18.63 33.01
CA PRO A 429 25.44 -17.23 33.24
C PRO A 429 26.02 -16.24 32.19
N VAL A 430 25.23 -15.19 31.93
CA VAL A 430 25.56 -13.83 31.41
C VAL A 430 25.49 -13.54 29.88
N LEU A 431 24.37 -12.87 29.51
CA LEU A 431 24.13 -11.65 28.68
C LEU A 431 24.67 -11.56 27.22
N PRO A 432 24.29 -10.49 26.47
CA PRO A 432 23.47 -10.52 25.26
C PRO A 432 24.30 -10.57 23.97
N VAL A 433 23.62 -10.73 22.82
CA VAL A 433 24.15 -10.83 21.44
C VAL A 433 24.60 -12.23 21.04
N VAL A 434 23.72 -12.97 20.35
CA VAL A 434 24.07 -14.03 19.38
C VAL A 434 22.87 -14.14 18.43
N SER A 435 22.85 -13.60 17.19
CA SER A 435 23.61 -14.00 16.00
C SER A 435 23.66 -15.51 15.75
N THR A 436 22.87 -15.98 14.77
CA THR A 436 23.23 -17.08 13.87
C THR A 436 23.51 -18.49 14.43
N HIS A 437 22.89 -18.93 15.54
CA HIS A 437 23.03 -20.35 15.94
C HIS A 437 21.78 -21.11 16.43
N SER A 438 20.58 -20.53 16.43
CA SER A 438 19.33 -21.30 16.60
C SER A 438 18.68 -21.77 15.28
N LEU A 439 19.31 -21.48 14.14
CA LEU A 439 18.82 -21.83 12.79
C LEU A 439 18.84 -23.34 12.44
N ALA A 440 19.11 -24.23 13.39
CA ALA A 440 19.35 -25.64 13.10
C ALA A 440 18.17 -26.60 13.39
N SER A 441 17.07 -26.17 14.00
CA SER A 441 15.98 -27.11 14.35
C SER A 441 14.56 -26.75 13.90
N SER A 442 14.37 -25.70 13.12
CA SER A 442 13.07 -25.40 12.47
C SER A 442 13.22 -24.97 11.01
N SER A 443 14.04 -25.69 10.24
CA SER A 443 14.01 -25.61 8.77
C SER A 443 12.71 -26.24 8.24
N ARG A 444 11.57 -25.56 8.39
CA ARG A 444 10.48 -25.70 7.41
C ARG A 444 10.90 -24.85 6.21
N HIS A 445 11.23 -25.53 5.11
CA HIS A 445 11.92 -24.98 3.92
C HIS A 445 11.32 -23.67 3.40
N MET A 446 12.07 -22.57 3.49
CA MET A 446 11.91 -21.46 2.55
C MET A 446 12.14 -21.98 1.12
N PRO A 447 11.25 -21.65 0.16
CA PRO A 447 11.47 -22.02 -1.22
C PRO A 447 12.79 -21.40 -1.71
N LYS A 448 13.58 -22.15 -2.48
CA LYS A 448 14.88 -21.68 -3.02
C LYS A 448 14.80 -20.37 -3.81
N HIS A 449 13.62 -20.08 -4.37
CA HIS A 449 13.30 -18.87 -5.10
C HIS A 449 11.93 -18.36 -4.60
N PRO A 450 11.89 -17.54 -3.53
CA PRO A 450 10.65 -16.97 -3.02
C PRO A 450 10.04 -16.04 -4.06
N LYS A 451 8.75 -16.23 -4.35
CA LYS A 451 8.00 -15.42 -5.32
C LYS A 451 7.02 -14.48 -4.63
N VAL A 452 6.65 -13.40 -5.31
CA VAL A 452 5.68 -12.43 -4.78
C VAL A 452 4.38 -13.09 -4.31
N LYS A 453 3.86 -14.04 -5.09
CA LYS A 453 2.63 -14.78 -4.76
C LYS A 453 2.70 -15.58 -3.46
N ASP A 454 3.89 -15.96 -3.02
CA ASP A 454 4.08 -16.72 -1.79
C ASP A 454 3.87 -15.82 -0.54
N PHE A 455 4.03 -14.50 -0.72
CA PHE A 455 3.88 -13.49 0.33
C PHE A 455 2.61 -12.63 0.18
N SER A 456 1.95 -12.64 -0.97
CA SER A 456 0.75 -11.84 -1.23
C SER A 456 -0.50 -12.61 -0.77
N ARG A 457 -1.11 -12.16 0.33
CA ARG A 457 -2.40 -12.70 0.77
C ARG A 457 -3.52 -12.31 -0.18
N LEU A 458 -3.49 -11.09 -0.72
CA LEU A 458 -4.51 -10.64 -1.68
C LEU A 458 -4.57 -11.55 -2.92
N TRP A 459 -3.42 -12.05 -3.38
CA TRP A 459 -3.34 -12.97 -4.52
C TRP A 459 -4.11 -14.28 -4.30
N GLN A 460 -4.25 -14.72 -3.05
CA GLN A 460 -4.99 -15.94 -2.70
C GLN A 460 -6.50 -15.77 -2.86
N TYR A 461 -7.00 -14.55 -3.03
CA TYR A 461 -8.42 -14.28 -3.28
C TYR A 461 -8.85 -14.34 -4.74
N ARG A 462 -7.90 -14.43 -5.68
CA ARG A 462 -8.21 -14.39 -7.12
C ARG A 462 -9.23 -15.47 -7.49
N ASN A 463 -10.10 -15.16 -8.45
CA ASN A 463 -11.13 -16.08 -8.97
C ASN A 463 -12.07 -16.67 -7.88
N GLY A 464 -12.40 -15.91 -6.82
CA GLY A 464 -13.30 -16.38 -5.77
C GLY A 464 -12.64 -17.29 -4.72
N GLN A 465 -11.33 -17.53 -4.80
CA GLN A 465 -10.62 -18.37 -3.82
C GLN A 465 -10.57 -17.69 -2.45
N CYS A 466 -10.42 -18.45 -1.36
CA CYS A 466 -10.21 -17.91 -0.02
C CYS A 466 -8.81 -18.29 0.48
N PRO A 467 -8.06 -17.36 1.09
CA PRO A 467 -6.86 -17.72 1.83
C PRO A 467 -7.23 -18.57 3.05
N ARG A 468 -6.28 -19.38 3.51
CA ARG A 468 -6.39 -20.07 4.81
C ARG A 468 -6.24 -19.03 5.93
N GLU A 469 -6.96 -19.22 7.04
CA GLU A 469 -7.15 -18.16 8.05
C GLU A 469 -5.92 -17.83 8.88
#